data_AF-A0A660DUW6-F1
#
_entry.id   AF-A0A660DUW6-F1
#
_cell.length_a   1.000
_cell.length_b   1.000
_cell.length_c   1.000
_cell.angle_alpha   90.00
_cell.angle_beta   90.00
_cell.angle_gamma   90.00
#
_symmetry.space_group_name_H-M   'P 1'
#
loop_
_entity.id
_entity.type
_entity.pdbx_description
1 polymer ?
#
loop_
_entity_poly.entity_id
_entity_poly.type
_entity_poly.pdbx_seq_one_letter_code
_entity_poly.pdbx_strand_id
1 'polypeptide(L)' 'MRKELPRYMTYKQAMECLNIKSYNTLYKYIKQGLRVVAINGTKRIDQLDADKFMEAHKI' A
#
# COMPACT_ATOMS: atom_id res chain seq x y z
N MET A 1 14.08 13.15 9.70
CA MET A 1 13.29 13.58 8.51
C MET A 1 12.16 12.61 8.29
N ARG A 2 10.91 13.07 8.15
CA ARG A 2 9.84 12.24 7.55
C ARG A 2 10.23 12.05 6.08
N LYS A 3 10.39 10.80 5.64
CA LYS A 3 10.57 10.53 4.21
C LYS A 3 9.27 10.86 3.50
N GLU A 4 9.33 11.78 2.54
CA GLU A 4 8.23 11.93 1.57
C GLU A 4 8.19 10.67 0.70
N LEU A 5 7.06 9.97 0.71
CA LEU A 5 6.87 8.75 -0.06
C LEU A 5 6.39 9.11 -1.48
N PRO A 6 6.82 8.38 -2.52
CA PRO A 6 6.34 8.60 -3.87
C PRO A 6 4.87 8.19 -3.98
N ARG A 7 4.11 8.83 -4.88
CA ARG A 7 2.70 8.45 -5.16
C ARG A 7 2.56 6.96 -5.47
N TYR A 8 3.47 6.40 -6.28
CA TYR A 8 3.50 4.96 -6.57
C TYR A 8 4.58 4.28 -5.74
N MET A 9 4.16 3.65 -4.65
CA MET A 9 5.01 3.06 -3.64
C MET A 9 5.41 1.63 -3.98
N THR A 10 6.66 1.27 -3.67
CA THR A 10 7.04 -0.14 -3.49
C THR A 10 6.24 -0.75 -2.33
N TYR A 11 6.20 -2.08 -2.22
CA TYR A 11 5.58 -2.73 -1.06
C TYR A 11 6.20 -2.31 0.27
N LYS A 12 7.52 -2.10 0.32
CA LYS A 12 8.19 -1.61 1.52
C LYS A 12 7.72 -0.22 1.91
N GLN A 13 7.64 0.70 0.95
CA GLN A 13 7.16 2.06 1.17
C GLN A 13 5.67 2.08 1.55
N ALA A 14 4.84 1.23 0.93
CA ALA A 14 3.43 1.11 1.28
C ALA A 14 3.24 0.61 2.72
N MET A 15 4.08 -0.31 3.19
CA MET A 15 4.08 -0.72 4.59
C MET A 15 4.50 0.43 5.52
N GLU A 16 5.52 1.21 5.16
CA GLU A 16 5.89 2.41 5.92
C GLU A 16 4.74 3.43 5.98
N CYS A 17 4.03 3.65 4.86
CA CYS A 17 2.86 4.52 4.75
C CYS A 17 1.69 4.06 5.64
N LEU A 18 1.35 2.77 5.57
CA LEU A 18 0.24 2.16 6.29
C LEU A 18 0.61 1.78 7.74
N ASN A 19 1.83 2.08 8.18
CA ASN A 19 2.39 1.71 9.48
C ASN A 19 2.30 0.18 9.76
N ILE A 20 2.60 -0.63 8.76
CA ILE A 20 2.62 -2.10 8.81
C ILE A 20 4.06 -2.59 8.95
N LYS A 21 4.29 -3.64 9.75
CA LYS A 21 5.63 -4.22 9.96
C LYS A 21 5.89 -5.53 9.21
N SER A 22 4.90 -6.10 8.52
CA SER A 22 4.99 -7.42 7.88
C SER A 22 4.40 -7.43 6.47
N TYR A 23 5.15 -8.02 5.53
CA TYR A 23 4.66 -8.29 4.17
C TYR A 23 3.43 -9.20 4.18
N ASN A 24 3.32 -10.13 5.14
CA ASN A 24 2.15 -10.99 5.24
C ASN A 24 0.88 -10.19 5.52
N THR A 25 0.97 -9.13 6.33
CA THR A 25 -0.14 -8.22 6.59
C THR A 25 -0.47 -7.42 5.33
N LEU A 26 0.53 -6.91 4.61
CA LEU A 26 0.29 -6.24 3.32
C LEU A 26 -0.42 -7.17 2.32
N TYR A 27 0.00 -8.44 2.23
CA TYR A 27 -0.67 -9.42 1.35
C TYR A 27 -2.10 -9.72 1.79
N LYS A 28 -2.40 -9.69 3.09
CA LYS A 28 -3.79 -9.79 3.58
C LYS A 28 -4.61 -8.59 3.12
N TYR A 29 -4.07 -7.37 3.19
CA TYR A 29 -4.77 -6.17 2.70
C TYR A 29 -5.01 -6.24 1.19
N ILE A 30 -4.02 -6.70 0.42
CA ILE A 30 -4.18 -6.92 -1.03
C ILE A 30 -5.30 -7.93 -1.30
N LYS A 31 -5.36 -9.03 -0.54
CA LYS A 31 -6.46 -10.01 -0.64
C LYS A 31 -7.82 -9.42 -0.20
N GLN A 32 -7.82 -8.43 0.68
CA GLN A 32 -9.01 -7.71 1.15
C GLN A 32 -9.42 -6.55 0.23
N GLY A 33 -8.69 -6.30 -0.86
CA GLY A 33 -9.07 -5.31 -1.88
C GLY A 33 -8.13 -4.11 -2.02
N LEU A 34 -7.00 -4.07 -1.31
CA LEU A 34 -5.97 -3.06 -1.58
C LEU A 34 -5.42 -3.24 -3.00
N ARG A 35 -5.60 -2.21 -3.84
CA ARG A 35 -5.25 -2.25 -5.26
C ARG A 35 -3.74 -2.25 -5.46
N VAL A 36 -3.29 -3.00 -6.46
CA VAL A 36 -1.89 -3.08 -6.89
C VAL A 36 -1.79 -2.68 -8.35
N VAL A 37 -0.91 -1.74 -8.64
CA VAL A 37 -0.52 -1.36 -10.00
C VAL A 37 0.58 -2.33 -10.46
N ALA A 38 0.29 -3.12 -11.50
CA ALA A 38 1.23 -4.06 -12.09
C ALA A 38 1.57 -3.66 -13.52
N ILE A 39 2.84 -3.34 -13.81
CA ILE A 39 3.33 -2.95 -15.13
C ILE A 39 4.60 -3.75 -15.42
N ASN A 40 4.59 -4.57 -16.48
CA ASN A 40 5.74 -5.37 -16.91
C ASN A 40 6.45 -6.13 -15.76
N GLY A 41 5.69 -6.78 -14.89
CA GLY A 41 6.21 -7.53 -13.74
C GLY A 41 6.57 -6.69 -12.51
N THR A 42 6.64 -5.37 -12.62
CA THR A 42 6.84 -4.47 -11.48
C THR A 42 5.51 -4.20 -10.78
N LYS A 43 5.50 -4.30 -9.45
CA LYS A 43 4.33 -4.01 -8.61
C LYS A 43 4.54 -2.74 -7.80
N ARG A 44 3.51 -1.90 -7.76
CA ARG A 44 3.41 -0.67 -6.99
C ARG A 44 2.04 -0.54 -6.34
N ILE A 45 1.94 0.28 -5.31
CA ILE A 45 0.68 0.66 -4.66
C ILE A 45 0.56 2.17 -4.81
N ASP A 46 -0.54 2.65 -5.41
CA ASP A 46 -0.84 4.09 -5.40
C ASP A 46 -1.22 4.50 -3.98
N GLN A 47 -0.58 5.54 -3.46
CA GLN A 47 -0.86 6.12 -2.15
C GLN A 47 -2.34 6.46 -2.00
N LEU A 48 -2.98 6.99 -3.05
CA LEU A 48 -4.41 7.31 -3.02
C LEU A 48 -5.29 6.06 -2.88
N ASP A 49 -4.88 4.94 -3.47
CA ASP A 49 -5.61 3.67 -3.32
C ASP A 49 -5.40 3.08 -1.92
N ALA A 50 -4.23 3.29 -1.33
CA ALA A 50 -3.94 2.93 0.06
C ALA A 50 -4.82 3.74 1.04
N ASP A 51 -4.93 5.05 0.83
CA ASP A 51 -5.77 5.93 1.65
C ASP A 51 -7.25 5.56 1.54
N LYS A 52 -7.75 5.35 0.29
CA LYS A 52 -9.12 4.89 0.05
C LYS A 52 -9.42 3.54 0.69
N PHE A 53 -8.46 2.61 0.65
CA PHE A 53 -8.61 1.31 1.30
C PHE A 53 -8.79 1.47 2.81
N MET A 54 -8.00 2.33 3.46
CA MET A 54 -8.14 2.60 4.90
C MET A 54 -9.47 3.28 5.22
N GLU A 55 -9.88 4.26 4.43
CA GLU A 55 -11.16 4.96 4.58
C GLU A 55 -12.35 3.98 4.51
N ALA A 56 -12.34 3.08 3.53
CA ALA A 56 -13.39 2.08 3.33
C ALA A 56 -13.49 1.04 4.46
N HIS A 57 -12.48 0.94 5.33
CA HIS A 57 -12.43 -0.01 6.44
C HIS A 57 -12.56 0.67 7.82
N LYS A 58 -12.92 1.96 7.86
CA LYS A 58 -13.31 2.62 9.11
C LYS A 58 -14.66 2.06 9.59
N ILE A 59 -14.80 1.96 10.91
CA ILE A 59 -16.04 1.58 11.60
C ILE A 59 -16.60 2.83 12.27
#